data_AF-A0A957EPH5-F1
#
_entry.id   AF-A0A957EPH5-F1
#
_cell.length_a   1.000
_cell.length_b   1.000
_cell.length_c   1.000
_cell.angle_alpha   90.00
_cell.angle_beta   90.00
_cell.angle_gamma   90.00
#
_symmetry.space_group_name_H-M   'P 1'
#
loop_
_entity.id
_entity.type
_entity.pdbx_description
1 polymer ?
#
loop_
_entity_poly.entity_id
_entity_poly.type
_entity_poly.pdbx_seq_one_letter_code
_entity_poly.pdbx_strand_id
1 'polypeptide(L)'
;GISVETNIDNATLAEYVTNTGFDWPFAVATPEMLQSLADQFGRTIANPPSTPHFIIAPDGTAGELVTGFETPEEIIGRLQG
;
A
#
# COMPACT_ATOMS: atom_id res chain seq x y z
N GLY A 1 5.21 -4.22 -0.70
CA GLY A 1 4.44 -2.97 -0.56
C GLY A 1 4.94 -1.89 -1.51
N ILE A 2 4.30 -0.72 -1.54
CA ILE A 2 4.71 0.40 -2.38
C ILE A 2 5.18 1.55 -1.47
N SER A 3 6.42 2.00 -1.65
CA SER A 3 6.92 3.21 -0.99
C SER A 3 6.32 4.44 -1.68
N VAL A 4 5.80 5.37 -0.88
CA VAL A 4 5.33 6.68 -1.34
C VAL A 4 6.42 7.76 -1.27
N GLU A 5 7.56 7.45 -0.65
CA GLU A 5 8.78 8.25 -0.82
C GLU A 5 9.41 7.86 -2.16
N THR A 6 9.37 8.76 -3.14
CA THR A 6 9.77 8.47 -4.52
C THR A 6 11.28 8.46 -4.73
N ASN A 7 12.05 9.05 -3.80
CA ASN A 7 13.50 9.19 -3.93
C ASN A 7 14.29 8.28 -2.97
N ILE A 8 13.62 7.35 -2.29
CA ILE A 8 14.30 6.35 -1.47
C ILE A 8 15.18 5.47 -2.36
N ASP A 9 16.43 5.27 -1.94
CA ASP A 9 17.35 4.41 -2.67
C ASP A 9 17.07 2.93 -2.38
N ASN A 10 17.54 2.07 -3.28
CA ASN A 10 17.30 0.64 -3.21
C ASN A 10 17.88 -0.03 -1.95
N ALA A 11 19.00 0.48 -1.41
CA ALA A 11 19.62 -0.12 -0.24
C ALA A 11 18.80 0.18 1.02
N THR A 12 18.36 1.44 1.18
CA THR A 12 17.47 1.83 2.28
C THR A 12 16.14 1.07 2.22
N LEU A 13 15.55 0.91 1.02
CA LEU A 13 14.31 0.14 0.87
C LEU A 13 14.54 -1.35 1.20
N ALA A 14 15.63 -1.95 0.74
CA ALA A 14 15.94 -3.36 1.02
C ALA A 14 16.17 -3.63 2.52
N GLU A 15 16.83 -2.69 3.22
CA GLU A 15 16.99 -2.76 4.68
C GLU A 15 15.65 -2.72 5.39
N TYR A 16 14.74 -1.81 4.99
CA TYR A 16 13.40 -1.74 5.54
C TYR A 16 12.65 -3.08 5.37
N VAL A 17 12.65 -3.66 4.17
CA VAL A 17 12.00 -4.96 3.92
C VAL A 17 12.56 -6.05 4.83
N THR A 18 13.88 -6.14 4.92
CA THR A 18 14.58 -7.11 5.78
C THR A 18 14.15 -6.98 7.24
N ASN A 19 14.00 -5.75 7.74
CA ASN A 19 13.63 -5.49 9.13
C ASN A 19 12.14 -5.74 9.44
N THR A 20 11.26 -5.59 8.45
CA THR A 20 9.82 -5.86 8.63
C THR A 20 9.45 -7.35 8.67
N GLY A 21 10.30 -8.22 8.11
CA GLY A 21 10.02 -9.66 8.01
C GLY A 21 8.95 -10.03 6.97
N PHE A 22 8.53 -9.09 6.12
CA PHE A 22 7.65 -9.40 4.99
C PHE A 22 8.41 -10.14 3.88
N ASP A 23 7.79 -11.17 3.32
CA ASP A 23 8.33 -12.00 2.23
C ASP A 23 7.90 -11.51 0.83
N TRP A 24 6.99 -10.54 0.76
CA TRP A 24 6.54 -9.95 -0.50
C TRP A 24 7.47 -8.84 -1.02
N PRO A 25 7.49 -8.59 -2.34
CA PRO A 25 8.33 -7.54 -2.92
C PRO A 25 7.89 -6.15 -2.50
N PHE A 26 8.87 -5.23 -2.46
CA PHE A 26 8.63 -3.80 -2.35
C PHE A 26 9.11 -3.06 -3.59
N ALA A 27 8.40 -1.99 -3.94
CA ALA A 27 8.74 -1.10 -5.04
C ALA A 27 8.58 0.36 -4.63
N VAL A 28 9.25 1.26 -5.34
CA VAL A 28 9.11 2.70 -5.19
C VAL A 28 8.07 3.20 -6.18
N ALA A 29 7.07 3.96 -5.72
CA ALA A 29 6.11 4.58 -6.62
C ALA A 29 6.79 5.63 -7.50
N THR A 30 6.42 5.70 -8.78
CA THR A 30 6.76 6.85 -9.62
C THR A 30 5.85 8.04 -9.25
N PRO A 31 6.25 9.29 -9.55
CA PRO A 31 5.37 10.45 -9.37
C PRO A 31 4.01 10.30 -10.07
N GLU A 32 3.99 9.72 -11.26
CA GLU A 32 2.77 9.49 -12.04
C GLU A 32 1.85 8.46 -11.37
N MET A 33 2.42 7.41 -10.77
CA MET A 33 1.68 6.43 -9.99
C MET A 33 1.07 7.07 -8.75
N LEU A 34 1.83 7.88 -8.00
CA LEU A 34 1.30 8.58 -6.82
C LEU A 34 0.17 9.53 -7.18
N GLN A 35 0.30 10.27 -8.29
CA GLN A 35 -0.77 11.13 -8.77
C GLN A 35 -2.03 10.31 -9.10
N SER A 36 -1.87 9.20 -9.82
CA SER A 36 -2.99 8.31 -10.19
C SER A 36 -3.69 7.73 -8.95
N LEU A 37 -2.91 7.31 -7.94
CA LEU A 37 -3.43 6.83 -6.67
C LEU A 37 -4.19 7.94 -5.91
N ALA A 38 -3.65 9.15 -5.87
CA ALA A 38 -4.29 10.29 -5.22
C ALA A 38 -5.58 10.72 -5.93
N ASP A 39 -5.62 10.62 -7.25
CA ASP A 39 -6.83 10.91 -8.04
C ASP A 39 -7.94 9.89 -7.79
N GLN A 40 -7.58 8.61 -7.61
CA GLN A 40 -8.53 7.53 -7.35
C GLN A 40 -9.01 7.48 -5.88
N PHE A 41 -8.10 7.60 -4.93
CA PHE A 41 -8.37 7.32 -3.50
C PHE A 41 -8.27 8.55 -2.60
N GLY A 42 -7.94 9.71 -3.16
CA GLY A 42 -7.65 10.93 -2.40
C GLY A 42 -6.24 10.93 -1.81
N ARG A 43 -5.84 12.10 -1.30
CA ARG A 43 -4.46 12.36 -0.84
C ARG A 43 -4.01 11.52 0.35
N THR A 44 -4.94 10.97 1.14
CA THR A 44 -4.62 10.14 2.32
C THR A 44 -3.85 8.88 1.96
N ILE A 45 -3.98 8.37 0.73
CA ILE A 45 -3.22 7.20 0.26
C ILE A 45 -1.70 7.44 0.25
N ALA A 46 -1.27 8.70 0.13
CA ALA A 46 0.13 9.09 0.15
C ALA A 46 0.62 9.47 1.57
N ASN A 47 -0.14 9.18 2.62
CA ASN A 47 0.20 9.52 4.00
C ASN A 47 0.52 8.26 4.85
N PRO A 48 1.79 7.81 4.94
CA PRO A 48 2.16 6.59 5.66
C PRO A 48 1.68 6.51 7.12
N PRO A 49 1.67 7.60 7.92
CA PRO A 49 1.12 7.58 9.28
C PRO A 49 -0.35 7.18 9.40
N SER A 50 -1.13 7.32 8.33
CA SER A 50 -2.54 6.87 8.28
C SER A 50 -2.68 5.37 8.00
N THR A 51 -1.57 4.65 7.79
CA THR A 51 -1.53 3.24 7.40
C THR A 51 -2.51 2.88 6.26
N PRO A 52 -2.47 3.60 5.13
CA PRO A 52 -3.40 3.41 4.02
C PRO A 52 -3.18 2.05 3.33
N HIS A 53 -4.26 1.31 3.07
CA HIS A 53 -4.24 0.05 2.32
C HIS A 53 -5.62 -0.24 1.70
N PHE A 54 -5.63 -1.07 0.66
CA PHE A 54 -6.85 -1.51 -0.02
C PHE A 54 -6.62 -2.90 -0.65
N ILE A 55 -7.70 -3.55 -1.04
CA ILE A 55 -7.68 -4.88 -1.65
C ILE A 55 -7.96 -4.73 -3.15
N ILE A 56 -7.27 -5.53 -3.97
CA ILE A 56 -7.56 -5.67 -5.40
C ILE A 56 -8.14 -7.07 -5.61
N ALA A 57 -9.35 -7.15 -6.17
CA ALA A 57 -10.04 -8.40 -6.46
C ALA A 57 -9.38 -9.15 -7.64
N PRO A 58 -9.64 -10.46 -7.83
CA PRO A 58 -9.03 -11.25 -8.90
C PRO A 58 -9.33 -10.75 -10.32
N ASP A 59 -10.40 -9.98 -10.51
CA ASP A 59 -10.77 -9.33 -11.78
C ASP A 59 -10.04 -7.98 -12.00
N GLY A 60 -9.21 -7.55 -11.05
CA GLY A 60 -8.48 -6.29 -11.06
C GLY A 60 -9.24 -5.11 -10.47
N THR A 61 -10.48 -5.29 -9.99
CA THR A 61 -11.25 -4.22 -9.36
C THR A 61 -10.63 -3.85 -8.01
N ALA A 62 -10.34 -2.56 -7.81
CA ALA A 62 -9.86 -2.07 -6.52
C ALA A 62 -11.05 -1.79 -5.57
N GLY A 63 -10.92 -2.27 -4.33
CA GLY A 63 -11.83 -1.95 -3.24
C GLY A 63 -11.57 -0.57 -2.64
N GLU A 64 -12.30 -0.24 -1.58
CA GLU A 64 -12.16 1.04 -0.88
C GLU A 64 -10.82 1.17 -0.14
N LEU A 65 -10.34 2.42 -0.06
CA LEU A 65 -9.20 2.78 0.77
C LEU A 65 -9.58 2.67 2.25
N VAL A 66 -8.79 1.91 3.00
CA VAL A 66 -8.86 1.82 4.46
C VAL A 66 -7.61 2.43 5.08
N THR A 67 -7.77 3.01 6.26
CA THR A 67 -6.72 3.61 7.08
C THR A 67 -6.77 3.01 8.47
N GLY A 68 -5.65 3.01 9.20
CA GLY A 68 -5.53 2.27 10.45
C GLY A 68 -5.06 0.84 10.24
N PHE A 69 -5.01 0.07 11.33
CA PHE A 69 -4.67 -1.35 11.29
C PHE A 69 -5.97 -2.17 11.26
N GLU A 70 -5.98 -3.21 10.43
CA GLU A 70 -7.04 -4.22 10.42
C GLU A 70 -6.47 -5.54 10.97
N THR A 71 -7.32 -6.32 11.65
CA THR A 71 -6.99 -7.69 12.03
C THR A 71 -7.07 -8.61 10.81
N PRO A 72 -6.41 -9.78 10.84
CA PRO A 72 -6.57 -10.78 9.78
C PRO A 72 -8.03 -11.16 9.54
N GLU A 73 -8.84 -11.25 10.59
CA GLU A 73 -10.26 -11.58 10.50
C GLU A 73 -11.07 -10.49 9.78
N GLU A 74 -10.78 -9.21 10.05
CA GLU A 74 -11.40 -8.07 9.36
C GLU A 74 -11.06 -8.10 7.85
N ILE A 75 -9.79 -8.35 7.51
CA ILE A 75 -9.35 -8.47 6.12
C ILE A 75 -10.04 -9.65 5.41
N ILE A 76 -10.13 -10.82 6.07
CA ILE A 76 -10.82 -12.00 5.51
C ILE A 76 -12.31 -11.69 5.28
N GLY A 77 -12.97 -11.00 6.21
CA GLY A 77 -14.36 -10.60 6.06
C GLY A 77 -14.60 -9.74 4.82
N ARG A 78 -13.67 -8.85 4.49
CA ARG A 78 -13.73 -8.00 3.29
C ARG A 78 -13.53 -8.77 1.97
N LEU A 79 -12.91 -9.95 2.00
CA LEU A 79 -12.71 -10.80 0.82
C LEU A 79 -13.93 -11.68 0.50
N GLN A 80 -14.86 -11.82 1.44
CA GLN A 80 -16.02 -12.72 1.34
C GLN A 80 -17.33 -12.00 1.04
N GLY A 81 -17.36 -10.67 1.14
CA GLY A 81 -18.50 -9.81 0.80
C GLY A 81 -18.45 -9.34 -0.65
#